data_AF-A0A2S7CYX2-F1
#
_entry.id   AF-A0A2S7CYX2-F1
#
_cell.length_a   1.000
_cell.length_b   1.000
_cell.length_c   1.000
_cell.angle_alpha   90.00
_cell.angle_beta   90.00
_cell.angle_gamma   90.00
#
_symmetry.space_group_name_H-M   'P 1'
#
loop_
_entity.id
_entity.type
_entity.pdbx_description
1 polymer ?
#
loop_
_entity_poly.entity_id
_entity_poly.type
_entity_poly.pdbx_seq_one_letter_code
_entity_poly.pdbx_strand_id
1 'polypeptide(L)'
;MIVQTLKGREAMRSHLAVALTVVALLTAPGAHAAPPAENDALLQWSQPGDCGRQRVRKADPSSVFDAVSIREQTERYLGLLSEVTAGNRTALKLTHLCTAFGVDFVQGLLPPARAEPWNPSPQQPIGQVFTAFTQEAGTPYQQRIEVTYRPGGLSFSLFTTVDGTGDSDASDKHDSMQRDMGQHCPLRLSELIQRMTRAGFVGEYTGLQAPDEELAIFDDGVGISFRRGNEKTVVDATLQGRFVDQRASPGTSCVASISLATWD
;
A
#
# COMPACT_ATOMS: atom_id res chain seq x y z
N MET A 1 53.54 62.61 17.57
CA MET A 1 52.60 61.82 16.76
C MET A 1 51.34 62.68 16.62
N ILE A 2 51.32 63.70 15.74
CA ILE A 2 51.13 63.66 14.27
C ILE A 2 49.89 62.82 13.92
N VAL A 3 48.83 63.29 13.26
CA VAL A 3 48.40 64.59 12.69
C VAL A 3 46.89 64.43 12.40
N GLN A 4 46.12 65.51 12.58
CA GLN A 4 44.98 66.07 11.80
C GLN A 4 44.33 65.19 10.69
N THR A 5 43.03 65.30 10.35
CA THR A 5 42.27 66.52 10.02
C THR A 5 40.78 66.21 9.84
N LEU A 6 39.93 67.13 10.31
CA LEU A 6 38.61 67.42 9.77
C LEU A 6 38.70 67.97 8.34
N LYS A 7 37.69 67.66 7.51
CA LYS A 7 37.14 68.46 6.38
C LYS A 7 36.03 67.60 5.74
N GLY A 8 34.84 68.06 5.43
CA GLY A 8 34.24 69.38 5.50
C GLY A 8 32.85 69.29 4.84
N ARG A 9 31.88 69.93 5.50
CA ARG A 9 30.82 70.80 4.95
C ARG A 9 30.16 70.54 3.58
N GLU A 10 28.82 70.55 3.65
CA GLU A 10 27.87 71.36 2.86
C GLU A 10 27.82 71.11 1.34
N ALA A 11 26.74 70.53 0.80
CA ALA A 11 25.40 71.09 0.56
C ALA A 11 25.25 71.70 -0.85
N MET A 12 24.05 71.49 -1.43
CA MET A 12 23.54 72.00 -2.72
C MET A 12 24.18 71.37 -3.98
N ARG A 13 23.45 71.02 -5.05
CA ARG A 13 22.17 71.52 -5.57
C ARG A 13 21.59 70.53 -6.59
N SER A 14 20.27 70.56 -6.70
CA SER A 14 19.41 69.77 -7.57
C SER A 14 19.60 70.02 -9.07
N HIS A 15 19.56 68.97 -9.89
CA HIS A 15 19.03 68.93 -11.27
C HIS A 15 18.57 67.48 -11.54
N LEU A 16 17.28 67.17 -11.48
CA LEU A 16 16.29 67.19 -12.56
C LEU A 16 16.71 66.36 -13.79
N ALA A 17 16.09 65.19 -13.96
CA ALA A 17 15.36 64.76 -15.17
C ALA A 17 15.35 63.22 -15.27
N VAL A 18 14.19 62.59 -15.08
CA VAL A 18 13.25 62.13 -16.13
C VAL A 18 13.51 60.66 -16.52
N ALA A 19 12.48 59.85 -16.24
CA ALA A 19 12.03 58.64 -16.93
C ALA A 19 13.00 57.44 -17.05
N LEU A 20 12.62 56.30 -16.48
CA LEU A 20 11.69 55.37 -17.16
C LEU A 20 11.24 54.27 -16.20
N THR A 21 9.94 54.07 -16.18
CA THR A 21 9.21 52.96 -15.57
C THR A 21 9.63 51.63 -16.19
N VAL A 22 10.04 50.66 -15.36
CA VAL A 22 9.79 49.25 -15.65
C VAL A 22 9.16 48.63 -14.40
N VAL A 23 7.86 48.38 -14.53
CA VAL A 23 7.10 47.47 -13.69
C VAL A 23 7.75 46.10 -13.82
N ALA A 24 8.53 45.68 -12.82
CA ALA A 24 8.87 44.28 -12.63
C ALA A 24 8.01 43.78 -11.47
N LEU A 25 6.93 43.08 -11.83
CA LEU A 25 6.15 42.28 -10.89
C LEU A 25 7.12 41.42 -10.08
N LEU A 26 7.14 41.62 -8.77
CA LEU A 26 7.63 40.65 -7.81
C LEU A 26 6.66 39.47 -7.76
N THR A 27 6.63 38.66 -8.82
CA THR A 27 6.18 37.27 -8.70
C THR A 27 7.34 36.51 -8.09
N ALA A 28 7.29 36.30 -6.78
CA ALA A 28 8.13 35.31 -6.13
C ALA A 28 8.01 34.00 -6.92
N PRO A 29 9.11 33.37 -7.35
CA PRO A 29 9.01 32.02 -7.86
C PRO A 29 8.47 31.20 -6.69
N GLY A 30 7.22 30.76 -6.82
CA GLY A 30 6.68 29.72 -5.97
C GLY A 30 7.64 28.55 -6.12
N ALA A 31 8.48 28.34 -5.12
CA ALA A 31 9.28 27.14 -4.97
C ALA A 31 8.28 25.99 -4.89
N HIS A 32 7.89 25.47 -6.05
CA HIS A 32 7.39 24.14 -6.17
C HIS A 32 8.57 23.31 -5.72
N ALA A 33 8.55 22.89 -4.46
CA ALA A 33 9.45 21.86 -3.99
C ALA A 33 9.36 20.76 -5.04
N ALA A 34 10.47 20.54 -5.75
CA ALA A 34 10.56 19.43 -6.68
C ALA A 34 10.10 18.20 -5.90
N PRO A 35 9.23 17.34 -6.48
CA PRO A 35 8.83 16.13 -5.80
C PRO A 35 10.10 15.42 -5.31
N PRO A 36 10.14 14.97 -4.04
CA PRO A 36 11.32 14.33 -3.48
C PRO A 36 11.79 13.27 -4.47
N ALA A 37 13.10 13.29 -4.78
CA ALA A 37 13.69 12.38 -5.74
C ALA A 37 13.21 10.96 -5.41
N GLU A 38 12.48 10.35 -6.35
CA GLU A 38 12.04 8.96 -6.21
C GLU A 38 13.28 8.11 -5.93
N ASN A 39 13.18 7.18 -4.98
CA ASN A 39 14.27 6.26 -4.70
C ASN A 39 14.52 5.42 -5.96
N ASP A 40 15.59 5.71 -6.70
CA ASP A 40 15.93 5.09 -7.99
C ASP A 40 15.89 3.56 -7.95
N ALA A 41 16.20 2.96 -6.79
CA ALA A 41 16.15 1.51 -6.60
C ALA A 41 14.72 0.96 -6.69
N LEU A 42 13.74 1.62 -6.07
CA LEU A 42 12.35 1.17 -6.07
C LEU A 42 11.67 1.43 -7.41
N LEU A 43 12.05 2.51 -8.09
CA LEU A 43 11.62 2.76 -9.47
C LEU A 43 12.12 1.68 -10.43
N GLN A 44 13.31 1.12 -10.19
CA GLN A 44 13.81 -0.04 -10.94
C GLN A 44 13.06 -1.33 -10.62
N TRP A 45 12.58 -1.50 -9.38
CA TRP A 45 11.84 -2.70 -8.97
C TRP A 45 10.43 -2.74 -9.54
N SER A 46 9.84 -1.57 -9.79
CA SER A 46 8.53 -1.45 -10.41
C SER A 46 8.56 -1.56 -11.94
N GLN A 47 9.74 -1.70 -12.56
CA GLN A 47 9.82 -1.85 -14.00
C GLN A 47 9.19 -3.19 -14.45
N PRO A 48 8.31 -3.15 -15.46
CA PRO A 48 7.55 -4.32 -15.89
C PRO A 48 8.38 -5.38 -16.64
N GLY A 49 9.55 -5.03 -17.19
CA GLY A 49 10.41 -5.94 -17.95
C GLY A 49 9.66 -6.78 -19.00
N ASP A 50 9.74 -8.10 -18.84
CA ASP A 50 9.12 -9.15 -19.68
C ASP A 50 7.75 -9.64 -19.16
N CYS A 51 7.02 -8.87 -18.34
CA CYS A 51 5.60 -9.15 -18.05
C CYS A 51 4.80 -9.08 -19.37
N GLY A 52 4.75 -10.22 -20.08
CA GLY A 52 4.51 -10.29 -21.51
C GLY A 52 3.16 -9.77 -22.00
N ARG A 53 2.15 -9.63 -21.11
CA ARG A 53 0.82 -9.12 -21.50
C ARG A 53 0.43 -7.80 -20.83
N GLN A 54 1.27 -7.23 -19.96
CA GLN A 54 1.08 -5.85 -19.46
C GLN A 54 1.05 -4.81 -20.59
N ARG A 55 1.66 -5.09 -21.75
CA ARG A 55 1.68 -4.17 -22.91
C ARG A 55 0.43 -4.24 -23.80
N VAL A 56 -0.50 -5.18 -23.58
CA VAL A 56 -1.58 -5.49 -24.56
C VAL A 56 -3.01 -5.35 -24.02
N ARG A 57 -3.23 -5.00 -22.75
CA ARG A 57 -4.60 -4.98 -22.16
C ARG A 57 -5.13 -3.58 -21.80
N LYS A 58 -6.44 -3.39 -22.04
CA LYS A 58 -7.22 -2.15 -21.84
C LYS A 58 -7.37 -1.77 -20.36
N ALA A 59 -7.76 -0.51 -20.16
CA ALA A 59 -7.57 0.34 -18.98
C ALA A 59 -8.42 0.07 -17.72
N ASP A 60 -9.08 -1.08 -17.55
CA ASP A 60 -9.82 -1.34 -16.31
C ASP A 60 -8.95 -2.15 -15.32
N PRO A 61 -8.40 -1.52 -14.27
CA PRO A 61 -7.60 -2.20 -13.27
C PRO A 61 -8.39 -3.21 -12.44
N SER A 62 -9.73 -3.23 -12.54
CA SER A 62 -10.62 -4.07 -11.73
C SER A 62 -11.18 -5.31 -12.43
N SER A 63 -10.94 -5.49 -13.74
CA SER A 63 -11.46 -6.68 -14.43
C SER A 63 -10.69 -7.94 -14.04
N VAL A 64 -11.39 -9.04 -13.76
CA VAL A 64 -10.78 -10.35 -13.56
C VAL A 64 -10.22 -10.84 -14.89
N PHE A 65 -8.94 -11.18 -14.90
CA PHE A 65 -8.20 -11.40 -16.14
C PHE A 65 -7.85 -12.85 -16.43
N ASP A 66 -7.75 -13.67 -15.38
CA ASP A 66 -7.37 -15.07 -15.47
C ASP A 66 -8.16 -15.88 -14.42
N ALA A 67 -8.71 -17.02 -14.86
CA ALA A 67 -9.31 -17.99 -13.96
C ALA A 67 -8.19 -18.85 -13.35
N VAL A 68 -7.92 -18.67 -12.06
CA VAL A 68 -6.84 -19.37 -11.35
C VAL A 68 -7.37 -19.88 -10.01
N SER A 69 -6.87 -21.01 -9.55
CA SER A 69 -7.22 -21.50 -8.22
C SER A 69 -6.73 -20.55 -7.14
N ILE A 70 -7.61 -20.21 -6.20
CA ILE A 70 -7.28 -19.36 -5.06
C ILE A 70 -6.28 -20.02 -4.13
N ARG A 71 -6.36 -21.35 -3.99
CA ARG A 71 -5.38 -22.13 -3.23
C ARG A 71 -3.99 -22.03 -3.86
N GLU A 72 -3.90 -22.12 -5.17
CA GLU A 72 -2.62 -22.01 -5.89
C GLU A 72 -1.98 -20.63 -5.72
N GLN A 73 -2.75 -19.55 -5.89
CA GLN A 73 -2.22 -18.19 -5.70
C GLN A 73 -1.85 -17.92 -4.23
N THR A 74 -2.59 -18.48 -3.29
CA THR A 74 -2.25 -18.41 -1.86
C THR A 74 -0.91 -19.10 -1.59
N GLU A 75 -0.67 -20.30 -2.12
CA GLU A 75 0.63 -20.97 -1.95
C GLU A 75 1.78 -20.24 -2.64
N ARG A 76 1.55 -19.64 -3.82
CA ARG A 76 2.55 -18.80 -4.49
C ARG A 76 2.91 -17.57 -3.65
N TYR A 77 1.92 -16.92 -3.05
CA TYR A 77 2.15 -15.82 -2.10
C TYR A 77 2.98 -16.28 -0.90
N LEU A 78 2.63 -17.42 -0.29
CA LEU A 78 3.37 -17.96 0.86
C LEU A 78 4.80 -18.37 0.49
N GLY A 79 5.03 -18.85 -0.73
CA GLY A 79 6.36 -19.12 -1.28
C GLY A 79 7.21 -17.85 -1.36
N LEU A 80 6.67 -16.79 -1.95
CA LEU A 80 7.35 -15.49 -2.02
C LEU A 80 7.59 -14.88 -0.63
N LEU A 81 6.63 -15.02 0.28
CA LEU A 81 6.80 -14.60 1.66
C LEU A 81 7.98 -15.34 2.32
N SER A 82 8.09 -16.65 2.09
CA SER A 82 9.24 -17.44 2.57
C SER A 82 10.56 -16.96 1.97
N GLU A 83 10.60 -16.61 0.68
CA GLU A 83 11.81 -16.08 0.05
C GLU A 83 12.24 -14.73 0.65
N VAL A 84 11.30 -13.82 0.81
CA VAL A 84 11.59 -12.49 1.36
C VAL A 84 12.02 -12.57 2.81
N THR A 85 11.34 -13.41 3.61
CA THR A 85 11.70 -13.62 5.02
C THR A 85 13.04 -14.36 5.19
N ALA A 86 13.50 -15.07 4.16
CA ALA A 86 14.86 -15.62 4.07
C ALA A 86 15.91 -14.60 3.55
N GLY A 87 15.50 -13.37 3.24
CA GLY A 87 16.37 -12.27 2.82
C GLY A 87 16.41 -12.00 1.30
N ASN A 88 15.72 -12.80 0.48
CA ASN A 88 15.64 -12.57 -0.96
C ASN A 88 14.63 -11.47 -1.30
N ARG A 89 15.00 -10.20 -1.07
CA ARG A 89 14.13 -9.07 -1.41
C ARG A 89 13.88 -8.92 -2.93
N THR A 90 14.70 -9.54 -3.78
CA THR A 90 14.49 -9.48 -5.23
C THR A 90 13.23 -10.19 -5.70
N ALA A 91 12.68 -11.08 -4.87
CA ALA A 91 11.38 -11.73 -5.07
C ALA A 91 10.22 -10.71 -5.17
N LEU A 92 10.40 -9.50 -4.64
CA LEU A 92 9.39 -8.43 -4.68
C LEU A 92 9.47 -7.54 -5.92
N LYS A 93 10.38 -7.79 -6.86
CA LYS A 93 10.41 -7.07 -8.13
C LYS A 93 9.19 -7.42 -8.97
N LEU A 94 8.61 -6.44 -9.64
CA LEU A 94 7.38 -6.63 -10.42
C LEU A 94 7.50 -7.75 -11.47
N THR A 95 8.63 -7.83 -12.15
CA THR A 95 8.94 -8.91 -13.12
C THR A 95 8.90 -10.30 -12.50
N HIS A 96 9.45 -10.45 -11.29
CA HIS A 96 9.45 -11.70 -10.56
C HIS A 96 8.03 -12.06 -10.11
N LEU A 97 7.26 -11.08 -9.62
CA LEU A 97 5.86 -11.26 -9.22
C LEU A 97 4.99 -11.70 -10.40
N CYS A 98 5.10 -11.08 -11.58
CA CYS A 98 4.38 -11.52 -12.78
C CYS A 98 4.67 -12.99 -13.11
N THR A 99 5.93 -13.40 -13.01
CA THR A 99 6.36 -14.78 -13.32
C THR A 99 5.84 -15.76 -12.27
N ALA A 100 5.99 -15.43 -10.99
CA ALA A 100 5.61 -16.29 -9.87
C ALA A 100 4.09 -16.53 -9.80
N PHE A 101 3.30 -15.48 -10.06
CA PHE A 101 1.83 -15.58 -10.06
C PHE A 101 1.23 -15.96 -11.41
N GLY A 102 2.01 -15.94 -12.49
CA GLY A 102 1.51 -16.21 -13.84
C GLY A 102 0.36 -15.30 -14.26
N VAL A 103 0.31 -14.08 -13.72
CA VAL A 103 -0.72 -13.05 -13.99
C VAL A 103 -0.04 -11.73 -14.30
N ASP A 104 -0.71 -10.91 -15.08
CA ASP A 104 -0.26 -9.54 -15.34
C ASP A 104 -0.83 -8.59 -14.28
N PHE A 105 0.05 -7.80 -13.68
CA PHE A 105 -0.37 -6.73 -12.80
C PHE A 105 -0.69 -5.46 -13.60
N VAL A 106 -1.76 -4.75 -13.26
CA VAL A 106 -2.12 -3.47 -13.88
C VAL A 106 -1.69 -2.33 -12.95
N GLN A 107 -1.05 -1.30 -13.51
CA GLN A 107 -0.69 -0.11 -12.75
C GLN A 107 -1.94 0.70 -12.40
N GLY A 108 -2.07 1.08 -11.13
CA GLY A 108 -3.13 1.94 -10.62
C GLY A 108 -2.60 3.26 -10.06
N LEU A 109 -3.51 4.06 -9.51
CA LEU A 109 -3.19 5.24 -8.71
C LEU A 109 -3.24 4.87 -7.22
N LEU A 110 -2.29 5.40 -6.45
CA LEU A 110 -2.36 5.31 -5.00
C LEU A 110 -3.56 6.14 -4.52
N PRO A 111 -4.46 5.59 -3.69
CA PRO A 111 -5.57 6.38 -3.17
C PRO A 111 -5.01 7.51 -2.30
N PRO A 112 -5.53 8.74 -2.42
CA PRO A 112 -5.15 9.81 -1.51
C PRO A 112 -5.51 9.41 -0.08
N ALA A 113 -4.82 10.00 0.89
CA ALA A 113 -5.27 9.91 2.28
C ALA A 113 -6.73 10.38 2.38
N ARG A 114 -7.45 9.91 3.39
CA ARG A 114 -8.82 10.40 3.63
C ARG A 114 -8.76 11.90 3.87
N ALA A 115 -9.67 12.65 3.23
CA ALA A 115 -9.84 14.06 3.53
C ALA A 115 -10.31 14.20 4.99
N GLU A 116 -9.51 14.88 5.79
CA GLU A 116 -9.82 15.15 7.19
C GLU A 116 -10.25 16.61 7.34
N PRO A 117 -10.99 16.98 8.40
CA PRO A 117 -11.42 18.37 8.61
C PRO A 117 -10.25 19.38 8.59
N TRP A 118 -9.07 18.95 9.04
CA TRP A 118 -7.84 19.75 9.03
C TRP A 118 -7.01 19.62 7.75
N ASN A 119 -7.35 18.67 6.87
CA ASN A 119 -6.70 18.47 5.57
C ASN A 119 -7.74 18.01 4.53
N PRO A 120 -8.57 18.93 4.00
CA PRO A 120 -9.68 18.59 3.12
C PRO A 120 -9.22 18.19 1.70
N SER A 121 -7.95 18.37 1.36
CA SER A 121 -7.39 18.01 0.05
C SER A 121 -5.98 17.44 0.23
N PRO A 122 -5.88 16.22 0.78
CA PRO A 122 -4.59 15.59 0.99
C PRO A 122 -3.87 15.41 -0.34
N GLN A 123 -2.55 15.64 -0.33
CA GLN A 123 -1.72 15.46 -1.50
C GLN A 123 -1.75 14.00 -1.98
N GLN A 124 -1.62 13.82 -3.29
CA GLN A 124 -1.48 12.48 -3.87
C GLN A 124 -0.22 11.81 -3.32
N PRO A 125 -0.30 10.54 -2.88
CA PRO A 125 0.86 9.84 -2.36
C PRO A 125 1.88 9.61 -3.47
N ILE A 126 3.16 9.71 -3.14
CA ILE A 126 4.25 9.38 -4.07
C ILE A 126 4.50 7.87 -4.03
N GLY A 127 4.53 7.25 -5.20
CA GLY A 127 4.80 5.83 -5.37
C GLY A 127 4.02 5.22 -6.53
N GLN A 128 4.12 3.90 -6.65
CA GLN A 128 3.45 3.12 -7.69
C GLN A 128 2.73 1.93 -7.07
N VAL A 129 1.49 1.71 -7.47
CA VAL A 129 0.70 0.53 -7.08
C VAL A 129 0.37 -0.29 -8.31
N PHE A 130 0.45 -1.60 -8.15
CA PHE A 130 0.12 -2.56 -9.18
C PHE A 130 -0.80 -3.62 -8.59
N THR A 131 -1.89 -3.91 -9.29
CA THR A 131 -2.92 -4.86 -8.85
C THR A 131 -3.18 -5.93 -9.90
N ALA A 132 -3.37 -7.16 -9.47
CA ALA A 132 -3.91 -8.24 -10.28
C ALA A 132 -5.16 -8.81 -9.61
N PHE A 133 -6.20 -9.06 -10.41
CA PHE A 133 -7.45 -9.68 -9.95
C PHE A 133 -7.62 -11.04 -10.62
N THR A 134 -7.80 -12.07 -9.79
CA THR A 134 -8.04 -13.45 -10.21
C THR A 134 -9.35 -13.96 -9.62
N GLN A 135 -10.01 -14.88 -10.30
CA GLN A 135 -11.22 -15.54 -9.80
C GLN A 135 -11.09 -17.05 -9.97
N GLU A 136 -11.62 -17.81 -9.03
CA GLU A 136 -11.69 -19.26 -9.17
C GLU A 136 -12.93 -19.68 -9.98
N ALA A 137 -12.71 -20.41 -11.07
CA ALA A 137 -13.76 -20.78 -12.01
C ALA A 137 -14.92 -21.52 -11.34
N GLY A 138 -16.16 -21.08 -11.61
CA GLY A 138 -17.36 -21.70 -11.06
C GLY A 138 -17.60 -21.39 -9.57
N THR A 139 -16.89 -20.41 -9.00
CA THR A 139 -17.05 -20.01 -7.59
C THR A 139 -17.28 -18.49 -7.46
N PRO A 140 -17.85 -18.03 -6.32
CA PRO A 140 -17.96 -16.61 -5.99
C PRO A 140 -16.64 -15.99 -5.49
N TYR A 141 -15.54 -16.74 -5.48
CA TYR A 141 -14.33 -16.31 -4.81
C TYR A 141 -13.41 -15.52 -5.73
N GLN A 142 -12.98 -14.35 -5.27
CA GLN A 142 -12.04 -13.48 -5.96
C GLN A 142 -10.80 -13.28 -5.09
N GLN A 143 -9.65 -13.13 -5.75
CA GLN A 143 -8.43 -12.68 -5.12
C GLN A 143 -7.88 -11.44 -5.78
N ARG A 144 -7.40 -10.52 -4.95
CA ARG A 144 -6.66 -9.33 -5.35
C ARG A 144 -5.25 -9.45 -4.82
N ILE A 145 -4.29 -9.36 -5.72
CA ILE A 145 -2.86 -9.29 -5.39
C ILE A 145 -2.43 -7.84 -5.63
N GLU A 146 -1.82 -7.21 -4.64
CA GLU A 146 -1.41 -5.82 -4.71
C GLU A 146 0.05 -5.69 -4.29
N VAL A 147 0.85 -5.00 -5.11
CA VAL A 147 2.19 -4.55 -4.72
C VAL A 147 2.25 -3.03 -4.83
N THR A 148 2.82 -2.40 -3.81
CA THR A 148 3.01 -0.96 -3.76
C THR A 148 4.45 -0.62 -3.42
N TYR A 149 5.05 0.25 -4.24
CA TYR A 149 6.40 0.78 -4.08
C TYR A 149 6.29 2.26 -3.66
N ARG A 150 6.83 2.63 -2.50
CA ARG A 150 6.88 4.01 -1.98
C ARG A 150 8.31 4.36 -1.56
N PRO A 151 8.71 5.64 -1.53
CA PRO A 151 10.07 6.02 -1.12
C PRO A 151 10.51 5.48 0.25
N GLY A 152 9.57 5.27 1.20
CA GLY A 152 9.87 4.74 2.53
C GLY A 152 9.78 3.21 2.67
N GLY A 153 9.47 2.49 1.60
CA GLY A 153 9.36 1.03 1.64
C GLY A 153 8.37 0.43 0.63
N LEU A 154 8.12 -0.87 0.78
CA LEU A 154 7.26 -1.64 -0.11
C LEU A 154 6.22 -2.43 0.68
N SER A 155 5.00 -2.50 0.16
CA SER A 155 3.97 -3.40 0.66
C SER A 155 3.50 -4.38 -0.41
N PHE A 156 3.31 -5.65 -0.03
CA PHE A 156 2.85 -6.72 -0.91
C PHE A 156 1.75 -7.52 -0.22
N SER A 157 0.55 -7.52 -0.80
CA SER A 157 -0.65 -8.03 -0.14
C SER A 157 -1.44 -8.96 -1.04
N LEU A 158 -2.04 -9.98 -0.42
CA LEU A 158 -3.05 -10.85 -1.01
C LEU A 158 -4.34 -10.65 -0.23
N PHE A 159 -5.43 -10.37 -0.93
CA PHE A 159 -6.76 -10.26 -0.37
C PHE A 159 -7.65 -11.32 -1.02
N THR A 160 -8.46 -12.00 -0.22
CA THR A 160 -9.45 -12.97 -0.68
C THR A 160 -10.83 -12.49 -0.28
N THR A 161 -11.69 -12.26 -1.27
CA THR A 161 -13.07 -11.81 -1.08
C THR A 161 -14.04 -12.84 -1.62
N VAL A 162 -15.25 -12.85 -1.06
CA VAL A 162 -16.36 -13.66 -1.56
C VAL A 162 -17.37 -12.69 -2.17
N ASP A 163 -17.37 -12.59 -3.50
CA ASP A 163 -18.33 -11.75 -4.22
C ASP A 163 -19.70 -12.42 -4.18
N GLY A 164 -20.69 -11.71 -3.65
CA GLY A 164 -22.07 -12.15 -3.74
C GLY A 164 -22.52 -12.15 -5.19
N THR A 165 -22.68 -13.32 -5.80
CA THR A 165 -23.42 -13.43 -7.06
C THR A 165 -24.91 -13.22 -6.76
N GLY A 166 -25.39 -11.97 -6.81
CA GLY A 166 -26.81 -11.64 -6.71
C GLY A 166 -27.07 -10.16 -6.40
N ASP A 167 -27.89 -9.51 -7.24
CA ASP A 167 -28.40 -8.13 -7.15
C ASP A 167 -28.66 -7.64 -5.71
N SER A 168 -27.66 -7.02 -5.08
CA SER A 168 -27.84 -6.29 -3.83
C SER A 168 -27.18 -4.93 -3.97
N ASP A 169 -28.03 -3.91 -3.98
CA ASP A 169 -27.70 -2.49 -4.04
C ASP A 169 -26.59 -2.13 -3.05
N ALA A 170 -25.46 -1.65 -3.58
CA ALA A 170 -24.48 -0.64 -3.11
C ALA A 170 -24.20 -0.40 -1.60
N SER A 171 -24.74 -1.17 -0.67
CA SER A 171 -24.63 -1.02 0.79
C SER A 171 -23.90 -2.18 1.47
N ASP A 172 -23.74 -3.33 0.79
CA ASP A 172 -23.17 -4.56 1.36
C ASP A 172 -21.66 -4.78 1.08
N LYS A 173 -20.91 -3.74 0.74
CA LYS A 173 -19.45 -3.88 0.51
C LYS A 173 -18.66 -4.24 1.77
N HIS A 174 -19.21 -4.01 2.97
CA HIS A 174 -18.61 -4.52 4.21
C HIS A 174 -18.92 -6.01 4.45
N ASP A 175 -20.06 -6.50 3.96
CA ASP A 175 -20.51 -7.87 4.16
C ASP A 175 -19.73 -8.90 3.32
N SER A 176 -19.19 -8.48 2.17
CA SER A 176 -18.36 -9.34 1.31
C SER A 176 -17.00 -9.71 1.92
N MET A 177 -16.45 -8.87 2.83
CA MET A 177 -15.24 -9.19 3.60
C MET A 177 -15.51 -10.13 4.80
N GLN A 178 -16.76 -10.21 5.25
CA GLN A 178 -17.14 -10.97 6.45
C GLN A 178 -17.58 -12.41 6.17
N ARG A 179 -17.73 -12.83 4.91
CA ARG A 179 -18.12 -14.22 4.58
C ARG A 179 -16.93 -15.18 4.70
N ASP A 180 -17.09 -16.20 5.55
CA ASP A 180 -16.12 -17.30 5.68
C ASP A 180 -16.26 -18.27 4.49
N MET A 181 -15.14 -18.63 3.88
CA MET A 181 -15.07 -19.64 2.83
C MET A 181 -15.30 -21.08 3.34
N GLY A 182 -15.33 -21.30 4.66
CA GLY A 182 -15.65 -22.59 5.25
C GLY A 182 -14.69 -23.67 4.74
N GLN A 183 -15.19 -24.80 4.24
CA GLN A 183 -14.34 -25.91 3.77
C GLN A 183 -13.45 -25.55 2.56
N HIS A 184 -13.75 -24.45 1.85
CA HIS A 184 -12.95 -23.96 0.72
C HIS A 184 -11.78 -23.07 1.14
N CYS A 185 -11.55 -22.91 2.44
CA CYS A 185 -10.45 -22.12 2.97
C CYS A 185 -9.10 -22.47 2.32
N PRO A 186 -8.42 -21.51 1.67
CA PRO A 186 -7.10 -21.77 1.11
C PRO A 186 -6.02 -21.77 2.21
N LEU A 187 -6.24 -21.00 3.29
CA LEU A 187 -5.32 -20.88 4.41
C LEU A 187 -6.07 -20.55 5.70
N ARG A 188 -5.86 -21.36 6.73
CA ARG A 188 -6.35 -21.11 8.09
C ARG A 188 -5.32 -20.34 8.89
N LEU A 189 -5.77 -19.52 9.85
CA LEU A 189 -4.83 -18.76 10.68
C LEU A 189 -3.85 -19.64 11.45
N SER A 190 -4.29 -20.78 12.00
CA SER A 190 -3.41 -21.71 12.72
C SER A 190 -2.26 -22.21 11.84
N GLU A 191 -2.50 -22.43 10.55
CA GLU A 191 -1.47 -22.81 9.59
C GLU A 191 -0.49 -21.65 9.32
N LEU A 192 -1.01 -20.44 9.13
CA LEU A 192 -0.16 -19.25 8.95
C LEU A 192 0.75 -19.02 10.16
N ILE A 193 0.21 -19.12 11.38
CA ILE A 193 0.99 -18.99 12.63
C ILE A 193 2.11 -20.02 12.69
N GLN A 194 1.85 -21.28 12.32
CA GLN A 194 2.87 -22.31 12.29
C GLN A 194 3.96 -22.04 11.26
N ARG A 195 3.61 -21.50 10.08
CA ARG A 195 4.60 -21.11 9.06
C ARG A 195 5.44 -19.92 9.55
N MET A 196 4.83 -18.88 10.10
CA MET A 196 5.51 -17.69 10.61
C MET A 196 6.42 -18.00 11.81
N THR A 197 5.96 -18.83 12.74
CA THR A 197 6.74 -19.26 13.91
C THR A 197 7.98 -20.04 13.47
N ARG A 198 7.85 -20.93 12.47
CA ARG A 198 9.00 -21.65 11.88
C ARG A 198 10.01 -20.72 11.22
N ALA A 199 9.56 -19.60 10.65
CA ALA A 199 10.42 -18.56 10.10
C ALA A 199 11.04 -17.62 11.16
N GLY A 200 10.77 -17.88 12.45
CA GLY A 200 11.30 -17.11 13.58
C GLY A 200 10.49 -15.85 13.93
N PHE A 201 9.30 -15.68 13.38
CA PHE A 201 8.43 -14.55 13.71
C PHE A 201 7.59 -14.85 14.96
N VAL A 202 7.29 -13.79 15.70
CA VAL A 202 6.36 -13.78 16.84
C VAL A 202 5.11 -13.02 16.42
N GLY A 203 3.94 -13.63 16.63
CA GLY A 203 2.64 -13.03 16.32
C GLY A 203 2.03 -12.31 17.53
N GLU A 204 1.47 -11.13 17.29
CA GLU A 204 0.69 -10.35 18.24
C GLU A 204 -0.72 -10.12 17.67
N TYR A 205 -1.74 -10.44 18.46
CA TYR A 205 -3.12 -10.28 18.04
C TYR A 205 -3.65 -8.88 18.31
N THR A 206 -4.52 -8.41 17.42
CA THR A 206 -5.36 -7.23 17.61
C THR A 206 -6.84 -7.61 17.53
N GLY A 207 -7.72 -6.85 18.18
CA GLY A 207 -9.18 -7.06 18.07
C GLY A 207 -9.75 -8.33 18.72
N LEU A 208 -8.95 -9.05 19.54
CA LEU A 208 -9.41 -10.24 20.28
C LEU A 208 -10.53 -9.94 21.28
N GLN A 209 -10.54 -8.73 21.84
CA GLN A 209 -11.62 -8.24 22.67
C GLN A 209 -12.56 -7.42 21.81
N ALA A 210 -13.86 -7.55 22.08
CA ALA A 210 -14.84 -6.66 21.46
C ALA A 210 -14.61 -5.23 21.96
N PRO A 211 -14.67 -4.21 21.09
CA PRO A 211 -14.61 -2.83 21.52
C PRO A 211 -15.87 -2.42 22.29
N ASP A 212 -15.77 -1.33 23.05
CA ASP A 212 -16.93 -0.68 23.65
C ASP A 212 -17.88 -0.13 22.58
N GLU A 213 -19.14 0.13 22.94
CA GLU A 213 -20.20 0.55 21.99
C GLU A 213 -19.80 1.76 21.12
N GLU A 214 -19.07 2.72 21.68
CA GLU A 214 -18.61 3.93 20.97
C GLU A 214 -17.59 3.63 19.87
N LEU A 215 -16.85 2.53 20.01
CA LEU A 215 -15.79 2.10 19.08
C LEU A 215 -16.23 0.92 18.20
N ALA A 216 -17.43 0.37 18.40
CA ALA A 216 -17.96 -0.75 17.62
C ALA A 216 -18.06 -0.44 16.12
N ILE A 217 -18.25 0.82 15.73
CA ILE A 217 -18.27 1.26 14.33
C ILE A 217 -16.90 1.19 13.64
N PHE A 218 -15.82 1.06 14.42
CA PHE A 218 -14.45 0.90 13.95
C PHE A 218 -13.92 -0.52 14.18
N ASP A 219 -14.80 -1.48 14.49
CA ASP A 219 -14.41 -2.86 14.66
C ASP A 219 -14.06 -3.46 13.28
N ASP A 220 -12.77 -3.73 13.08
CA ASP A 220 -12.25 -4.40 11.88
C ASP A 220 -12.05 -5.91 12.09
N GLY A 221 -12.52 -6.45 13.23
CA GLY A 221 -12.38 -7.86 13.59
C GLY A 221 -11.01 -8.21 14.17
N VAL A 222 -10.69 -9.50 14.16
CA VAL A 222 -9.41 -10.00 14.69
C VAL A 222 -8.33 -9.90 13.63
N GLY A 223 -7.22 -9.25 13.99
CA GLY A 223 -5.99 -9.21 13.22
C GLY A 223 -4.83 -9.89 13.94
N ILE A 224 -3.77 -10.18 13.20
CA ILE A 224 -2.48 -10.61 13.75
C ILE A 224 -1.34 -9.91 13.02
N SER A 225 -0.35 -9.46 13.77
CA SER A 225 0.89 -8.88 13.25
C SER A 225 2.07 -9.74 13.66
N PHE A 226 2.87 -10.18 12.69
CA PHE A 226 4.05 -11.00 12.89
C PHE A 226 5.32 -10.17 12.72
N ARG A 227 6.21 -10.23 13.71
CA ARG A 227 7.50 -9.52 13.72
C ARG A 227 8.64 -10.45 14.11
N ARG A 228 9.84 -10.19 13.58
CA ARG A 228 11.06 -10.94 13.91
C ARG A 228 12.15 -9.99 14.40
N GLY A 229 12.39 -9.97 15.72
CA GLY A 229 13.39 -9.09 16.33
C GLY A 229 13.22 -7.62 15.93
N ASN A 230 14.32 -6.96 15.55
CA ASN A 230 14.33 -5.58 15.08
C ASN A 230 14.28 -5.47 13.54
N GLU A 231 13.78 -6.50 12.85
CA GLU A 231 13.69 -6.48 11.40
C GLU A 231 12.67 -5.47 10.91
N LYS A 232 12.97 -4.88 9.75
CA LYS A 232 12.10 -3.92 9.07
C LYS A 232 11.01 -4.60 8.25
N THR A 233 10.70 -5.85 8.55
CA THR A 233 9.71 -6.65 7.84
C THR A 233 8.60 -7.01 8.81
N VAL A 234 7.37 -6.65 8.46
CA VAL A 234 6.16 -6.99 9.22
C VAL A 234 5.22 -7.75 8.30
N VAL A 235 4.58 -8.78 8.84
CA VAL A 235 3.53 -9.52 8.13
C VAL A 235 2.25 -9.38 8.93
N ASP A 236 1.25 -8.75 8.35
CA ASP A 236 -0.07 -8.59 8.96
C ASP A 236 -1.07 -9.52 8.27
N ALA A 237 -2.05 -10.01 9.03
CA ALA A 237 -3.15 -10.78 8.48
C ALA A 237 -4.47 -10.46 9.18
N THR A 238 -5.56 -10.50 8.41
CA THR A 238 -6.93 -10.35 8.90
C THR A 238 -7.75 -11.60 8.59
N LEU A 239 -8.88 -11.77 9.27
CA LEU A 239 -9.68 -12.99 9.21
C LEU A 239 -11.03 -12.77 8.52
N GLN A 240 -11.53 -13.81 7.86
CA GLN A 240 -12.89 -13.90 7.33
C GLN A 240 -13.84 -14.43 8.41
N GLY A 241 -15.14 -14.29 8.17
CA GLY A 241 -16.19 -14.76 9.08
C GLY A 241 -16.66 -13.68 10.04
N ARG A 242 -17.67 -14.01 10.84
CA ARG A 242 -18.23 -13.09 11.85
C ARG A 242 -17.20 -12.85 12.95
N PHE A 243 -17.06 -11.62 13.41
CA PHE A 243 -16.06 -11.27 14.44
C PHE A 243 -16.23 -12.03 15.75
N VAL A 244 -17.47 -12.38 16.14
CA VAL A 244 -17.72 -13.25 17.30
C VAL A 244 -17.07 -14.62 17.17
N ASP A 245 -17.11 -15.22 15.97
CA ASP A 245 -16.52 -16.52 15.70
C ASP A 245 -14.98 -16.41 15.65
N GLN A 246 -14.47 -15.33 15.05
CA GLN A 246 -13.05 -15.01 15.03
C GLN A 246 -12.47 -14.88 16.45
N ARG A 247 -13.18 -14.21 17.36
CA ARG A 247 -12.73 -14.04 18.76
C ARG A 247 -12.80 -15.32 19.56
N ALA A 248 -13.84 -16.12 19.34
CA ALA A 248 -14.02 -17.40 20.04
C ALA A 248 -12.96 -18.43 19.65
N SER A 249 -12.57 -18.49 18.36
CA SER A 249 -11.60 -19.46 17.84
C SER A 249 -10.85 -18.92 16.62
N PRO A 250 -9.90 -17.98 16.81
CA PRO A 250 -9.24 -17.30 15.68
C PRO A 250 -8.43 -18.27 14.81
N GLY A 251 -7.84 -19.30 15.42
CA GLY A 251 -7.03 -20.30 14.71
C GLY A 251 -7.79 -21.10 13.65
N THR A 252 -9.12 -21.19 13.76
CA THR A 252 -9.99 -21.88 12.80
C THR A 252 -10.54 -20.98 11.71
N SER A 253 -10.40 -19.65 11.82
CA SER A 253 -10.88 -18.73 10.79
C SER A 253 -10.02 -18.78 9.53
N CYS A 254 -10.66 -18.54 8.39
CA CYS A 254 -9.94 -18.31 7.13
C CYS A 254 -9.23 -16.97 7.16
N VAL A 255 -8.06 -16.93 6.54
CA VAL A 255 -7.33 -15.69 6.35
C VAL A 255 -7.97 -14.90 5.21
N ALA A 256 -8.42 -13.67 5.50
CA ALA A 256 -8.99 -12.74 4.53
C ALA A 256 -7.91 -12.01 3.75
N SER A 257 -6.87 -11.56 4.46
CA SER A 257 -5.74 -10.89 3.84
C SER A 257 -4.43 -11.27 4.52
N ILE A 258 -3.35 -11.24 3.74
CA ILE A 258 -1.98 -11.30 4.24
C ILE A 258 -1.22 -10.17 3.55
N SER A 259 -0.55 -9.37 4.36
CA SER A 259 0.19 -8.20 3.91
C SER A 259 1.59 -8.24 4.46
N LEU A 260 2.56 -8.20 3.57
CA LEU A 260 3.96 -7.98 3.88
C LEU A 260 4.23 -6.48 3.74
N ALA A 261 4.77 -5.85 4.78
CA ALA A 261 5.30 -4.51 4.73
C ALA A 261 6.79 -4.52 5.04
N THR A 262 7.55 -3.75 4.26
CA THR A 262 8.98 -3.53 4.48
C THR A 262 9.24 -2.03 4.58
N TRP A 263 10.14 -1.65 5.48
CA TRP A 263 10.61 -0.28 5.66
C TRP A 263 12.11 -0.21 5.40
N ASP A 264 12.58 0.93 4.91
CA ASP A 264 14.02 1.16 4.65
C ASP A 264 14.80 1.60 5.87
#